data_AF-A0A3B7M1T7-F1
#
_entry.id   AF-A0A3B7M1T7-F1
#
_cell.length_a   1.000
_cell.length_b   1.000
_cell.length_c   1.000
_cell.angle_alpha   90.00
_cell.angle_beta   90.00
_cell.angle_gamma   90.00
#
_symmetry.space_group_name_H-M   'P 1'
#
loop_
_entity.id
_entity.type
_entity.pdbx_description
1 polymer ?
#
loop_
_entity_poly.entity_id
_entity_poly.type
_entity_poly.pdbx_seq_one_letter_code
_entity_poly.pdbx_strand_id
1 'polypeptide(L)'
;MKSIDVLLDRQYDAETYHCVHFVIEAAEYLFAQNYSDSFVGLTGNLHESLRTSRHTATHNRKVPVPINGSIVLMTNKKGRSHVGLFYQGCVLHLTEMGVHFLPVISVRKFYKRIRYYEPTAYHHQSAGCE
;
A
#
# COMPACT_ATOMS: atom_id res chain seq x y z
N MET A 1 -19.49 0.71 2.93
CA MET A 1 -18.14 0.83 2.33
C MET A 1 -18.00 2.22 1.74
N LYS A 2 -16.87 2.90 1.94
CA LYS A 2 -16.65 4.26 1.43
C LYS A 2 -16.30 4.23 -0.06
N SER A 3 -16.67 5.29 -0.79
CA SER A 3 -16.28 5.43 -2.19
C SER A 3 -14.83 5.88 -2.31
N ILE A 4 -14.11 5.38 -3.31
CA ILE A 4 -12.71 5.76 -3.59
C ILE A 4 -12.60 7.04 -4.42
N ASP A 5 -13.71 7.64 -4.88
CA ASP A 5 -13.69 8.78 -5.81
C ASP A 5 -12.82 9.94 -5.31
N VAL A 6 -12.85 10.22 -4.01
CA VAL A 6 -12.05 11.29 -3.38
C VAL A 6 -10.54 11.05 -3.46
N LEU A 7 -10.13 9.79 -3.66
CA LEU A 7 -8.73 9.38 -3.78
C LEU A 7 -8.28 9.38 -5.24
N LEU A 8 -9.19 9.33 -6.22
CA LEU A 8 -8.82 9.19 -7.64
C LEU A 8 -8.22 10.46 -8.24
N ASP A 9 -8.48 11.63 -7.65
CA ASP A 9 -7.95 12.92 -8.10
C ASP A 9 -6.52 13.20 -7.60
N ARG A 10 -5.94 12.31 -6.77
CA ARG A 10 -4.60 12.51 -6.22
C ARG A 10 -3.52 12.43 -7.30
N GLN A 11 -2.56 13.34 -7.24
CA GLN A 11 -1.46 13.42 -8.19
C GLN A 11 -0.14 13.05 -7.52
N TYR A 12 0.72 12.39 -8.29
CA TYR A 12 2.04 12.02 -7.81
C TYR A 12 2.96 13.23 -7.82
N ASP A 13 3.62 13.45 -6.69
CA ASP A 13 4.63 14.47 -6.51
C ASP A 13 5.93 13.80 -6.05
N ALA A 14 7.02 14.07 -6.78
CA ALA A 14 8.30 13.41 -6.57
C ALA A 14 9.04 13.90 -5.30
N GLU A 15 8.59 14.98 -4.67
CA GLU A 15 9.25 15.56 -3.49
C GLU A 15 8.39 15.41 -2.24
N THR A 16 7.06 15.44 -2.39
CA THR A 16 6.12 15.57 -1.26
C THR A 16 5.07 14.47 -1.20
N TYR A 17 4.71 13.81 -2.31
CA TYR A 17 3.55 12.90 -2.33
C TYR A 17 3.72 11.68 -3.25
N HIS A 18 3.96 10.53 -2.62
CA HIS A 18 4.36 9.30 -3.30
C HIS A 18 3.34 8.17 -3.11
N CYS A 19 3.60 7.03 -3.74
CA CYS A 19 2.81 5.82 -3.55
C CYS A 19 2.63 5.38 -2.08
N VAL A 20 3.61 5.63 -1.19
CA VAL A 20 3.48 5.32 0.24
C VAL A 20 2.53 6.28 0.94
N HIS A 21 2.70 7.59 0.74
CA HIS A 21 1.83 8.64 1.31
C HIS A 21 0.37 8.42 0.91
N PHE A 22 0.15 8.09 -0.37
CA PHE A 22 -1.17 7.77 -0.87
C PHE A 22 -1.78 6.52 -0.23
N VAL A 23 -1.00 5.46 0.03
CA VAL A 23 -1.51 4.25 0.70
C VAL A 23 -1.89 4.56 2.15
N ILE A 24 -1.13 5.39 2.85
CA ILE A 24 -1.45 5.83 4.22
C ILE A 24 -2.76 6.60 4.21
N GLU A 25 -2.89 7.61 3.35
CA GLU A 25 -4.11 8.42 3.22
C GLU A 25 -5.33 7.56 2.83
N ALA A 26 -5.15 6.66 1.87
CA ALA A 26 -6.22 5.75 1.44
C ALA A 26 -6.65 4.82 2.58
N ALA A 27 -5.72 4.34 3.40
CA ALA A 27 -6.02 3.49 4.55
C ALA A 27 -6.76 4.27 5.66
N GLU A 28 -6.32 5.48 5.97
CA GLU A 28 -6.98 6.37 6.92
C GLU A 28 -8.39 6.72 6.46
N TYR A 29 -8.56 7.05 5.18
CA TYR A 29 -9.86 7.40 4.64
C TYR A 29 -10.80 6.19 4.59
N LEU A 30 -10.37 5.06 4.02
CA LEU A 30 -11.24 3.89 3.77
C LEU A 30 -11.49 3.06 5.03
N PHE A 31 -10.48 2.92 5.89
CA PHE A 31 -10.50 2.00 7.03
C PHE A 31 -10.37 2.70 8.39
N ALA A 32 -10.18 4.03 8.43
CA ALA A 32 -9.88 4.77 9.66
C ALA A 32 -8.67 4.18 10.42
N GLN A 33 -7.70 3.63 9.69
CA GLN A 33 -6.49 3.06 10.24
C GLN A 33 -5.27 3.82 9.74
N ASN A 34 -4.40 4.19 10.67
CA ASN A 34 -3.15 4.85 10.34
C ASN A 34 -2.09 3.80 10.01
N TYR A 35 -1.65 3.74 8.75
CA TYR A 35 -0.58 2.82 8.32
C TYR A 35 0.81 3.44 8.39
N SER A 36 0.94 4.69 8.87
CA SER A 36 2.23 5.37 9.01
C SER A 36 3.23 4.51 9.77
N ASP A 37 2.80 3.81 10.83
CA ASP A 37 3.64 2.89 11.61
C ASP A 37 4.14 1.68 10.81
N SER A 38 3.32 1.15 9.91
CA SER A 38 3.72 0.10 8.96
C SER A 38 4.74 0.61 7.92
N PHE A 39 4.90 1.93 7.82
CA PHE A 39 5.83 2.60 6.92
C PHE A 39 6.83 3.51 7.66
N VAL A 40 7.00 3.39 8.99
CA VAL A 40 7.97 4.19 9.75
C VAL A 40 9.38 3.91 9.21
N GLY A 41 10.10 4.99 8.86
CA GLY A 41 11.39 4.94 8.15
C GLY A 41 11.30 5.03 6.62
N LEU A 42 10.09 5.23 6.05
CA LEU A 42 9.83 5.33 4.60
C LEU A 42 9.36 6.70 4.14
N THR A 43 9.35 7.68 5.04
CA THR A 43 9.02 9.08 4.73
C THR A 43 10.20 9.86 4.13
N GLY A 44 11.34 9.21 3.91
CA GLY A 44 12.47 9.72 3.13
C GLY A 44 12.38 9.40 1.64
N ASN A 45 13.40 9.82 0.87
CA ASN A 45 13.49 9.64 -0.59
C ASN A 45 13.06 8.24 -1.07
N LEU A 46 12.26 8.20 -2.15
CA LEU A 46 11.69 7.01 -2.81
C LEU A 46 12.64 5.80 -2.89
N HIS A 47 13.94 6.02 -3.12
CA HIS A 47 14.92 4.93 -3.26
C HIS A 47 15.25 4.23 -1.92
N GLU A 48 15.23 4.99 -0.82
CA GLU A 48 15.43 4.48 0.53
C GLU A 48 14.16 3.82 1.04
N SER A 49 13.01 4.42 0.77
CA SER A 49 11.70 3.87 1.13
C SER A 49 11.40 2.53 0.44
N LEU A 50 11.89 2.32 -0.78
CA LEU A 50 11.72 1.03 -1.45
C LEU A 50 12.67 -0.06 -0.96
N ARG A 51 13.86 0.30 -0.44
CA ARG A 51 14.78 -0.66 0.22
C ARG A 51 14.28 -1.01 1.61
N THR A 52 13.87 0.00 2.37
CA THR A 52 13.36 -0.13 3.72
C THR A 52 12.00 -0.82 3.71
N SER A 53 11.13 -0.65 2.71
CA SER A 53 9.87 -1.41 2.59
C SER A 53 10.09 -2.93 2.57
N ARG A 54 11.24 -3.44 2.10
CA ARG A 54 11.58 -4.86 2.23
C ARG A 54 11.92 -5.27 3.67
N HIS A 55 12.43 -4.35 4.47
CA HIS A 55 12.75 -4.52 5.89
C HIS A 55 11.57 -4.19 6.82
N THR A 56 10.79 -3.13 6.60
CA THR A 56 9.59 -2.82 7.41
C THR A 56 8.45 -3.81 7.15
N ALA A 57 8.35 -4.36 5.93
CA ALA A 57 7.44 -5.48 5.66
C ALA A 57 7.84 -6.78 6.38
N THR A 58 8.90 -6.79 7.21
CA THR A 58 9.18 -7.90 8.14
C THR A 58 8.39 -7.80 9.45
N HIS A 59 7.91 -6.61 9.84
CA HIS A 59 6.94 -6.46 10.95
C HIS A 59 5.52 -6.79 10.53
N ASN A 60 5.20 -6.57 9.26
CA ASN A 60 3.88 -6.87 8.72
C ASN A 60 3.75 -8.35 8.40
N ARG A 61 2.67 -8.99 8.86
CA ARG A 61 2.43 -10.41 8.57
C ARG A 61 2.17 -10.58 7.08
N LYS A 62 3.03 -11.33 6.39
CA LYS A 62 2.80 -11.70 4.99
C LYS A 62 1.62 -12.68 4.91
N VAL A 63 0.65 -12.38 4.06
CA VAL A 63 -0.52 -13.22 3.83
C VAL A 63 -0.54 -13.83 2.43
N PRO A 64 -1.06 -15.06 2.26
CA PRO A 64 -1.18 -15.70 0.96
C PRO A 64 -2.27 -15.08 0.08
N VAL A 65 -3.33 -14.56 0.70
CA VAL A 65 -4.49 -13.95 0.04
C VAL A 65 -4.69 -12.56 0.63
N PRO A 66 -4.83 -11.49 -0.18
CA PRO A 66 -5.11 -10.17 0.33
C PRO A 66 -6.55 -10.05 0.83
N ILE A 67 -6.74 -9.33 1.93
CA ILE A 67 -8.03 -8.87 2.42
C ILE A 67 -8.13 -7.35 2.23
N ASN A 68 -9.34 -6.79 2.29
CA ASN A 68 -9.52 -5.34 2.23
C ASN A 68 -8.65 -4.65 3.30
N GLY A 69 -7.82 -3.70 2.88
CA GLY A 69 -6.84 -3.02 3.74
C GLY A 69 -5.43 -3.64 3.67
N SER A 70 -5.25 -4.78 3.01
CA SER A 70 -3.91 -5.36 2.84
C SER A 70 -3.00 -4.46 2.02
N ILE A 71 -1.75 -4.34 2.47
CA ILE A 71 -0.67 -3.64 1.76
C ILE A 71 -0.16 -4.57 0.66
N VAL A 72 -0.18 -4.08 -0.58
CA VAL A 72 0.25 -4.80 -1.78
C VAL A 72 1.61 -4.29 -2.21
N LEU A 73 2.65 -5.07 -1.95
CA LEU A 73 4.00 -4.79 -2.43
C LEU A 73 4.20 -5.41 -3.81
N MET A 74 4.38 -4.55 -4.79
CA MET A 74 4.60 -4.89 -6.19
C MET A 74 6.06 -4.64 -6.55
N THR A 75 6.67 -5.50 -7.35
CA THR A 75 8.04 -5.29 -7.85
C THR A 75 8.09 -5.56 -9.33
N ASN A 76 8.55 -4.56 -10.09
CA ASN A 76 8.61 -4.63 -11.54
C ASN A 76 9.81 -5.47 -12.01
N LYS A 77 9.89 -5.73 -13.33
CA LYS A 77 11.00 -6.49 -13.93
C LYS A 77 12.37 -5.81 -13.74
N LYS A 78 12.40 -4.48 -13.60
CA LYS A 78 13.60 -3.67 -13.33
C LYS A 78 14.01 -3.64 -11.85
N GLY A 79 13.30 -4.37 -10.97
CA GLY A 79 13.59 -4.40 -9.53
C GLY A 79 13.14 -3.17 -8.74
N ARG A 80 12.44 -2.20 -9.36
CA ARG A 80 11.80 -1.10 -8.65
C ARG A 80 10.57 -1.66 -7.92
N SER A 81 10.54 -1.43 -6.62
CA SER A 81 9.40 -1.78 -5.78
C SER A 81 8.35 -0.67 -5.85
N HIS A 82 7.11 -1.02 -5.56
CA HIS A 82 5.96 -0.13 -5.59
C HIS A 82 4.93 -0.65 -4.59
N VAL A 83 4.13 0.24 -4.00
CA VAL A 83 3.13 -0.15 -2.99
C VAL A 83 1.73 0.27 -3.45
N GLY A 84 0.74 -0.48 -3.02
CA GLY A 84 -0.67 -0.19 -3.22
C GLY A 84 -1.51 -0.74 -2.07
N LEU A 85 -2.77 -0.35 -2.04
CA LEU A 85 -3.76 -0.81 -1.06
C LEU A 85 -4.74 -1.74 -1.75
N PHE A 86 -4.99 -2.91 -1.16
CA PHE A 86 -6.01 -3.81 -1.67
C PHE A 86 -7.40 -3.38 -1.16
N TYR A 87 -8.31 -3.14 -2.10
CA TYR A 87 -9.68 -2.75 -1.82
C TYR A 87 -10.63 -3.35 -2.86
N GLN A 88 -11.64 -4.08 -2.41
CA GLN A 88 -12.71 -4.66 -3.26
C GLN A 88 -12.20 -5.50 -4.44
N GLY A 89 -11.19 -6.35 -4.23
CA GLY A 89 -10.63 -7.18 -5.30
C GLY A 89 -9.67 -6.44 -6.23
N CYS A 90 -9.51 -5.14 -6.04
CA CYS A 90 -8.64 -4.27 -6.82
C CYS A 90 -7.50 -3.73 -5.96
N VAL A 91 -6.47 -3.24 -6.64
CA VAL A 91 -5.32 -2.58 -6.05
C VAL A 91 -5.44 -1.10 -6.40
N LEU A 92 -5.55 -0.29 -5.35
CA LEU A 92 -5.52 1.16 -5.43
C LEU A 92 -4.07 1.61 -5.21
N HIS A 93 -3.46 2.26 -6.20
CA HIS A 93 -2.08 2.71 -6.10
C HIS A 93 -1.84 3.98 -6.91
N LEU A 94 -0.88 4.80 -6.47
CA LEU A 94 -0.53 6.05 -7.12
C LEU A 94 0.76 5.88 -7.94
N THR A 95 0.69 6.22 -9.22
CA THR A 95 1.85 6.24 -10.13
C THR A 95 2.15 7.66 -10.60
N GLU A 96 3.26 7.87 -11.30
CA GLU A 96 3.58 9.16 -11.96
C GLU A 96 2.47 9.64 -12.93
N MET A 97 1.61 8.73 -13.41
CA MET A 97 0.46 9.05 -14.27
C MET A 97 -0.84 9.34 -13.50
N GLY A 98 -0.82 9.25 -12.17
CA GLY A 98 -2.00 9.41 -11.31
C GLY A 98 -2.44 8.12 -10.62
N VAL A 99 -3.62 8.16 -10.01
CA VAL A 99 -4.18 7.05 -9.23
C VAL A 99 -4.82 6.01 -10.13
N HIS A 100 -4.44 4.77 -9.90
CA HIS A 100 -4.91 3.61 -10.63
C HIS A 100 -5.67 2.69 -9.68
N PHE A 101 -6.84 2.24 -10.11
CA PHE A 101 -7.64 1.24 -9.41
C PHE A 101 -7.86 0.06 -10.35
N LEU A 102 -7.03 -0.98 -10.19
CA LEU A 102 -6.98 -2.09 -11.13
C LEU A 102 -7.17 -3.43 -10.43
N PRO A 103 -7.88 -4.39 -11.02
CA PRO A 103 -8.00 -5.72 -10.45
C PRO A 103 -6.62 -6.38 -10.38
N VAL A 104 -6.40 -7.21 -9.35
CA VAL A 104 -5.09 -7.87 -9.11
C VAL A 104 -4.60 -8.63 -10.35
N ILE A 105 -5.50 -9.21 -11.13
CA ILE A 105 -5.16 -9.93 -12.37
C ILE A 105 -4.50 -9.01 -13.41
N SER A 106 -4.93 -7.75 -13.50
CA SER A 106 -4.33 -6.76 -14.39
C SER A 106 -2.97 -6.33 -13.87
N VAL A 107 -2.85 -6.09 -12.56
CA VAL A 107 -1.59 -5.73 -11.91
C VAL A 107 -0.52 -6.81 -12.12
N ARG A 108 -0.88 -8.10 -12.06
CA ARG A 108 0.02 -9.23 -12.34
C ARG A 108 0.66 -9.22 -13.73
N LYS A 109 0.05 -8.53 -14.71
CA LYS A 109 0.63 -8.38 -16.06
C LYS A 109 1.81 -7.42 -16.07
N PHE A 110 1.79 -6.40 -15.22
CA PHE A 110 2.81 -5.35 -15.16
C PHE A 110 3.95 -5.64 -14.18
N TYR A 111 3.65 -6.35 -13.08
CA TYR A 111 4.61 -6.62 -12.01
C TYR A 111 5.01 -8.09 -11.95
N LYS A 112 6.32 -8.35 -11.85
CA LYS A 112 6.89 -9.70 -11.81
C LYS A 112 6.61 -10.40 -10.48
N ARG A 113 6.57 -9.64 -9.39
CA ARG A 113 6.35 -10.15 -8.03
C ARG A 113 5.35 -9.27 -7.32
N ILE A 114 4.34 -9.91 -6.73
CA ILE A 114 3.33 -9.26 -5.88
C ILE A 114 3.32 -10.01 -4.56
N ARG A 115 3.35 -9.27 -3.45
CA ARG A 115 3.27 -9.80 -2.08
C ARG A 115 2.21 -9.01 -1.32
N TYR A 116 1.51 -9.68 -0.44
CA TYR A 116 0.45 -9.09 0.37
C TYR A 116 0.86 -9.13 1.83
N TYR A 117 0.58 -8.05 2.53
CA TYR A 117 0.95 -7.85 3.92
C TYR A 117 -0.26 -7.31 4.69
N GLU A 118 -0.50 -7.86 5.86
CA GLU A 118 -1.44 -7.28 6.81
C GLU A 118 -0.78 -6.07 7.48
N PRO A 119 -1.46 -4.93 7.55
CA PRO A 119 -0.97 -3.77 8.28
C PRO A 119 -0.89 -4.08 9.77
N THR A 120 0.12 -3.53 10.43
CA THR A 120 0.31 -3.67 11.89
C THR A 120 -0.88 -3.14 12.68
N ALA A 121 -1.65 -2.21 12.11
CA ALA A 121 -2.89 -1.69 12.69
C ALA A 121 -3.94 -2.79 13.00
N TYR A 122 -3.92 -3.93 12.30
CA TYR A 122 -4.78 -5.08 12.64
C TYR A 122 -4.38 -5.78 13.93
N HIS A 123 -3.11 -5.67 14.36
CA HIS A 123 -2.64 -6.28 15.60
C HIS A 123 -3.18 -5.58 16.86
N HIS A 124 -3.71 -4.35 16.74
CA HIS A 124 -4.27 -3.64 17.89
C HIS A 124 -5.78 -3.92 18.10
N GLN A 125 -6.48 -4.50 17.12
CA GLN A 125 -7.90 -4.86 17.27
C GLN A 125 -8.12 -6.25 17.88
N SER A 126 -7.09 -7.11 17.92
CA SER A 126 -7.16 -8.43 18.57
C SER A 126 -6.65 -8.45 20.02
N ALA A 127 -6.25 -7.30 20.56
CA ALA A 127 -5.78 -7.15 21.96
C ALA A 127 -6.77 -6.37 22.85
N GLY A 128 -8.03 -6.23 22.43
CA GLY A 128 -9.09 -5.56 23.19
C GLY A 128 -10.34 -6.43 23.28
N CYS A 129 -10.21 -7.57 23.95
CA CYS A 129 -11.35 -8.36 24.42
C CYS A 129 -11.03 -8.82 25.84
N GLU A 130 -11.11 -7.89 26.78
CA GLU A 130 -11.30 -8.13 28.22
C GLU A 130 -12.27 -7.07 28.75
#